data_AF-A0A849VGX5-F1
#
_entry.id   AF-A0A849VGX5-F1
#
_cell.length_a   1.000
_cell.length_b   1.000
_cell.length_c   1.000
_cell.angle_alpha   90.00
_cell.angle_beta   90.00
_cell.angle_gamma   90.00
#
_symmetry.space_group_name_H-M   'P 1'
#
loop_
_entity.id
_entity.type
_entity.pdbx_description
1 polymer ?
#
loop_
_entity_poly.entity_id
_entity_poly.type
_entity_poly.pdbx_seq_one_letter_code
_entity_poly.pdbx_strand_id
1 'polypeptide(L)'
;MKLKTISLCGLFASFNSLAGALICTGTVDELAFHSNDRFMVKLSSMNAPVFFCNSEKAWTVDGAPDITSPETCKMLYSSFLAAKAAKTHIPRLHIEGVQVPSDCNRFAPWSGVSIRYVKFE
;
A
#
# COMPACT_ATOMS: atom_id res chain seq x y z
N MET A 1 -45.67 11.14 -38.51
CA MET A 1 -45.10 10.80 -37.20
C MET A 1 -43.58 10.80 -37.34
N LYS A 2 -42.86 11.81 -36.84
CA LYS A 2 -41.39 11.93 -36.99
C LYS A 2 -40.73 11.63 -35.64
N LEU A 3 -40.05 10.48 -35.54
CA LEU A 3 -39.30 10.05 -34.37
C LEU A 3 -37.98 10.84 -34.33
N LYS A 4 -37.79 11.71 -33.33
CA LYS A 4 -36.54 12.44 -33.11
C LYS A 4 -35.62 11.59 -32.25
N THR A 5 -34.54 11.09 -32.84
CA THR A 5 -33.48 10.34 -32.15
C THR A 5 -32.69 11.30 -31.27
N ILE A 6 -32.80 11.17 -29.95
CA ILE A 6 -31.99 11.89 -28.97
C ILE A 6 -30.65 11.16 -28.87
N SER A 7 -29.59 11.75 -29.41
CA SER A 7 -28.22 11.23 -29.28
C SER A 7 -27.69 11.61 -27.89
N LEU A 8 -27.72 10.64 -26.98
CA LEU A 8 -27.16 10.76 -25.63
C LEU A 8 -25.63 10.63 -25.71
N CYS A 9 -24.95 11.76 -25.83
CA CYS A 9 -23.49 11.83 -25.79
C CYS A 9 -23.00 11.61 -24.34
N GLY A 10 -22.81 10.36 -23.96
CA GLY A 10 -22.23 9.98 -22.67
C GLY A 10 -20.73 10.29 -22.64
N LEU A 11 -20.37 11.42 -22.05
CA LEU A 11 -18.99 11.73 -21.69
C LEU A 11 -18.50 10.73 -20.62
N PHE A 12 -17.74 9.73 -21.03
CA PHE A 12 -16.91 8.92 -20.14
C PHE A 12 -15.74 9.79 -19.66
N ALA A 13 -15.92 10.48 -18.54
CA ALA A 13 -14.82 11.13 -17.83
C ALA A 13 -13.94 10.03 -17.20
N SER A 14 -12.81 9.74 -17.83
CA SER A 14 -11.77 8.88 -17.25
C SER A 14 -11.16 9.61 -16.05
N PHE A 15 -11.50 9.19 -14.83
CA PHE A 15 -10.84 9.67 -13.62
C PHE A 15 -9.42 9.10 -13.58
N ASN A 16 -8.42 9.93 -13.88
CA ASN A 16 -7.03 9.57 -13.63
C ASN A 16 -6.84 9.53 -12.11
N SER A 17 -6.69 8.33 -11.52
CA SER A 17 -6.26 8.24 -10.11
C SER A 17 -4.79 8.62 -10.03
N LEU A 18 -4.48 9.75 -9.40
CA LEU A 18 -3.12 10.12 -9.06
C LEU A 18 -2.59 9.15 -8.01
N ALA A 19 -1.40 8.60 -8.24
CA ALA A 19 -0.69 7.82 -7.24
C ALA A 19 -0.33 8.71 -6.05
N GLY A 20 -0.64 8.26 -4.84
CA GLY A 20 -0.18 8.90 -3.61
C GLY A 20 1.23 8.44 -3.26
N ALA A 21 1.96 9.31 -2.58
CA ALA A 21 3.24 9.00 -1.95
C ALA A 21 3.29 9.68 -0.58
N LEU A 22 3.61 8.93 0.46
CA LEU A 22 3.72 9.46 1.82
C LEU A 22 4.82 8.77 2.63
N ILE A 23 5.22 9.40 3.72
CA ILE A 23 6.18 8.84 4.67
C ILE A 23 5.46 8.63 6.00
N CYS A 24 5.42 7.39 6.47
CA CYS A 24 4.99 7.04 7.83
C CYS A 24 6.17 6.80 8.76
N THR A 25 5.94 7.04 10.04
CA THR A 25 6.92 6.82 11.12
C THR A 25 6.25 6.09 12.28
N GLY A 26 7.01 5.44 13.17
CA GLY A 26 6.46 4.77 14.34
C GLY A 26 6.99 3.37 14.57
N THR A 27 6.38 2.62 15.48
CA THR A 27 6.70 1.21 15.74
C THR A 27 5.79 0.28 14.94
N VAL A 28 6.21 -0.96 14.71
CA VAL A 28 5.36 -1.97 14.05
C VAL A 28 4.31 -2.50 15.04
N ASP A 29 3.12 -1.91 15.00
CA ASP A 29 1.99 -2.27 15.86
C ASP A 29 1.33 -3.58 15.42
N GLU A 30 1.21 -3.81 14.13
CA GLU A 30 0.69 -5.06 13.56
C GLU A 30 1.56 -5.52 12.39
N LEU A 31 1.84 -6.82 12.35
CA LEU A 31 2.42 -7.52 11.23
C LEU A 31 1.59 -8.80 11.06
N ALA A 32 0.93 -8.95 9.92
CA ALA A 32 -0.04 -10.00 9.72
C ALA A 32 0.18 -10.76 8.41
N PHE A 33 -0.21 -12.03 8.43
CA PHE A 33 -0.35 -12.86 7.25
C PHE A 33 -1.81 -12.92 6.84
N HIS A 34 -2.08 -12.73 5.56
CA HIS A 34 -3.38 -12.91 4.96
C HIS A 34 -3.33 -14.08 3.98
N SER A 35 -4.45 -14.80 3.84
CA SER A 35 -4.60 -15.85 2.85
C SER A 35 -4.17 -15.39 1.44
N ASN A 36 -3.65 -16.30 0.62
CA ASN A 36 -2.99 -16.01 -0.67
C ASN A 36 -1.61 -15.34 -0.53
N ASP A 37 -0.86 -15.71 0.51
CA ASP A 37 0.57 -15.39 0.63
C ASP A 37 0.90 -13.90 0.71
N ARG A 38 -0.04 -13.09 1.25
CA ARG A 38 0.15 -11.64 1.37
C ARG A 38 0.48 -11.26 2.80
N PHE A 39 1.39 -10.30 2.95
CA PHE A 39 1.71 -9.73 4.25
C PHE A 39 1.15 -8.31 4.40
N MET A 40 0.79 -7.98 5.63
CA MET A 40 0.30 -6.68 6.02
C MET A 40 1.15 -6.07 7.13
N VAL A 41 1.30 -4.75 7.11
CA VAL A 41 2.00 -3.98 8.14
C VAL A 41 1.16 -2.80 8.58
N LYS A 42 1.23 -2.47 9.87
CA LYS A 42 0.68 -1.26 10.46
C LYS A 42 1.73 -0.65 11.38
N LEU A 43 2.10 0.60 11.13
CA LEU A 43 2.87 1.39 12.08
C LEU A 43 1.96 2.05 13.11
N SER A 44 2.49 2.45 14.26
CA SER A 44 1.74 3.15 15.31
C SER A 44 1.14 4.50 14.87
N SER A 45 1.61 5.09 13.77
CA SER A 45 1.01 6.27 13.14
C SER A 45 -0.14 5.97 12.18
N MET A 46 -0.46 4.68 11.97
CA MET A 46 -1.44 4.23 11.00
C MET A 46 -2.73 3.76 11.66
N ASN A 47 -3.87 4.10 11.05
CA ASN A 47 -5.19 3.67 11.51
C ASN A 47 -5.49 2.19 11.19
N ALA A 48 -4.94 1.67 10.09
CA ALA A 48 -5.27 0.34 9.57
C ALA A 48 -4.04 -0.39 9.01
N PRO A 49 -3.99 -1.73 9.07
CA PRO A 49 -2.98 -2.51 8.38
C PRO A 49 -3.18 -2.47 6.86
N VAL A 50 -2.07 -2.43 6.12
CA VAL A 50 -2.05 -2.39 4.65
C VAL A 50 -1.22 -3.53 4.08
N PHE A 51 -1.62 -4.08 2.94
CA PHE A 51 -0.83 -5.07 2.22
C PHE A 51 0.41 -4.41 1.61
N PHE A 52 1.58 -4.99 1.85
CA PHE A 52 2.83 -4.44 1.32
C PHE A 52 3.60 -5.38 0.40
N CYS A 53 3.34 -6.69 0.43
CA CYS A 53 3.95 -7.64 -0.51
C CYS A 53 3.26 -9.02 -0.53
N ASN A 54 3.73 -9.88 -1.44
CA ASN A 54 3.37 -11.30 -1.53
C ASN A 54 4.62 -12.19 -1.51
N SER A 55 4.61 -13.29 -0.74
CA SER A 55 5.78 -14.13 -0.52
C SER A 55 6.08 -15.12 -1.65
N GLU A 56 5.13 -15.35 -2.55
CA GLU A 56 5.21 -16.37 -3.61
C GLU A 56 5.11 -15.80 -5.04
N LYS A 57 4.76 -14.51 -5.19
CA LYS A 57 4.75 -13.82 -6.50
C LYS A 57 5.19 -12.37 -6.41
N ALA A 58 5.60 -11.82 -7.55
CA ALA A 58 5.89 -10.40 -7.67
C ALA A 58 4.67 -9.56 -7.25
N TRP A 59 4.93 -8.57 -6.40
CA TRP A 59 3.93 -7.62 -5.92
C TRP A 59 4.07 -6.31 -6.66
N THR A 60 3.00 -5.92 -7.35
CA THR A 60 2.86 -4.66 -8.07
C THR A 60 1.66 -3.91 -7.51
N VAL A 61 1.78 -2.58 -7.43
CA VAL A 61 0.70 -1.72 -6.98
C VAL A 61 0.49 -0.62 -8.01
N ASP A 62 -0.75 -0.42 -8.42
CA ASP A 62 -1.10 0.62 -9.36
C ASP A 62 -0.59 1.98 -8.85
N GLY A 63 0.02 2.75 -9.75
CA GLY A 63 0.60 4.06 -9.43
C GLY A 63 1.97 4.04 -8.77
N ALA A 64 2.52 2.88 -8.41
CA ALA A 64 3.90 2.76 -7.93
C ALA A 64 4.81 2.21 -9.04
N PRO A 65 6.03 2.76 -9.23
CA PRO A 65 6.97 2.26 -10.24
C PRO A 65 7.70 0.98 -9.80
N ASP A 66 7.79 0.75 -8.48
CA ASP A 66 8.65 -0.28 -7.90
C ASP A 66 7.91 -1.62 -7.76
N ILE A 67 8.58 -2.72 -8.13
CA ILE A 67 8.07 -4.09 -8.02
C ILE A 67 8.80 -4.78 -6.85
N THR A 68 8.04 -5.39 -5.93
CA THR A 68 8.62 -6.18 -4.84
C THR A 68 8.67 -7.66 -5.23
N SER A 69 9.87 -8.26 -5.31
CA SER A 69 10.03 -9.69 -5.58
C SER A 69 9.63 -10.55 -4.36
N PRO A 70 9.34 -11.86 -4.54
CA PRO A 70 9.13 -12.80 -3.44
C PRO A 70 10.24 -12.79 -2.37
N GLU A 71 11.50 -12.75 -2.79
CA GLU A 71 12.68 -12.72 -1.90
C GLU A 71 12.75 -11.40 -1.13
N THR A 72 12.52 -10.29 -1.82
CA THR A 72 12.45 -8.96 -1.20
C THR A 72 11.31 -8.89 -0.19
N CYS A 73 10.16 -9.50 -0.51
CA CYS A 73 9.02 -9.59 0.38
C CYS A 73 9.34 -10.36 1.68
N LYS A 74 9.98 -11.52 1.55
CA LYS A 74 10.42 -12.34 2.70
C LYS A 74 11.44 -11.58 3.57
N MET A 75 12.36 -10.85 2.94
CA MET A 75 13.31 -9.98 3.64
C MET A 75 12.62 -8.83 4.39
N LEU A 76 11.68 -8.13 3.73
CA LEU A 76 10.91 -7.04 4.35
C LEU A 76 10.08 -7.55 5.53
N TYR A 77 9.36 -8.66 5.37
CA TYR A 77 8.60 -9.27 6.46
C TYR A 77 9.49 -9.61 7.66
N SER A 78 10.64 -10.24 7.41
CA SER A 78 11.61 -10.59 8.47
C SER A 78 12.17 -9.34 9.17
N SER A 79 12.42 -8.27 8.42
CA SER A 79 12.89 -7.00 8.96
C SER A 79 11.83 -6.33 9.84
N PHE A 80 10.57 -6.29 9.40
CA PHE A 80 9.47 -5.78 10.22
C PHE A 80 9.20 -6.66 11.44
N LEU A 81 9.35 -7.99 11.33
CA LEU A 81 9.19 -8.90 12.45
C LEU A 81 10.27 -8.64 13.52
N ALA A 82 11.51 -8.46 13.11
CA ALA A 82 12.61 -8.09 14.01
C ALA A 82 12.36 -6.72 14.68
N ALA A 83 11.99 -5.70 13.89
CA ALA A 83 11.66 -4.37 14.40
C ALA A 83 10.47 -4.41 15.37
N LYS A 84 9.45 -5.23 15.10
CA LYS A 84 8.30 -5.46 16.00
C LYS A 84 8.75 -6.07 17.33
N ALA A 85 9.54 -7.14 17.28
CA ALA A 85 10.02 -7.83 18.48
C ALA A 85 10.89 -6.90 19.35
N ALA A 86 11.73 -6.08 18.72
CA ALA A 86 12.59 -5.11 19.39
C ALA A 86 11.87 -3.81 19.79
N LYS A 87 10.62 -3.60 19.35
CA LYS A 87 9.91 -2.31 19.45
C LYS A 87 10.71 -1.14 18.87
N THR A 88 11.47 -1.41 17.81
CA THR A 88 12.31 -0.42 17.12
C THR A 88 11.43 0.65 16.48
N HIS A 89 11.81 1.92 16.66
CA HIS A 89 11.20 3.03 15.95
C HIS A 89 11.66 3.05 14.49
N ILE A 90 10.71 3.15 13.56
CA ILE A 90 10.94 3.32 12.13
C ILE A 90 10.78 4.80 11.82
N PRO A 91 11.88 5.57 11.62
CA PRO A 91 11.80 6.99 11.35
C PRO A 91 11.34 7.30 9.91
N ARG A 92 11.34 6.32 9.01
CA ARG A 92 10.92 6.51 7.62
C ARG A 92 10.47 5.20 6.98
N LEU A 93 9.18 5.11 6.69
CA LEU A 93 8.58 4.14 5.78
C LEU A 93 7.93 4.91 4.63
N HIS A 94 8.57 4.90 3.46
CA HIS A 94 8.06 5.55 2.25
C HIS A 94 7.14 4.59 1.50
N ILE A 95 5.87 5.00 1.39
CA ILE A 95 4.78 4.21 0.83
C ILE A 95 4.22 4.91 -0.41
N GLU A 96 4.02 4.17 -1.50
CA GLU A 96 3.50 4.67 -2.77
C GLU A 96 2.35 3.80 -3.30
N GLY A 97 1.44 4.39 -4.07
CA GLY A 97 0.34 3.70 -4.77
C GLY A 97 -0.96 4.51 -4.86
N VAL A 98 -1.89 4.09 -5.72
CA VAL A 98 -3.19 4.79 -5.89
C VAL A 98 -4.11 4.71 -4.67
N GLN A 99 -3.88 3.76 -3.77
CA GLN A 99 -4.64 3.59 -2.53
C GLN A 99 -3.98 4.29 -1.34
N VAL A 100 -2.90 5.03 -1.57
CA VAL A 100 -2.20 5.79 -0.53
C VAL A 100 -2.95 7.10 -0.27
N PRO A 101 -3.41 7.35 0.98
CA PRO A 101 -4.14 8.56 1.36
C PRO A 101 -3.22 9.79 1.44
N SER A 102 -3.77 10.92 1.88
CA SER A 102 -2.99 12.14 2.15
C SER A 102 -2.15 12.06 3.43
N ASP A 103 -2.47 11.16 4.36
CA ASP A 103 -1.78 11.01 5.65
C ASP A 103 -1.87 9.57 6.18
N CYS A 104 -0.93 9.19 7.05
CA CYS A 104 -0.78 7.83 7.56
C CYS A 104 -1.99 7.29 8.32
N ASN A 105 -2.85 8.16 8.85
CA ASN A 105 -3.97 7.76 9.72
C ASN A 105 -5.29 7.63 8.96
N ARG A 106 -5.24 7.58 7.63
CA ARG A 106 -6.43 7.53 6.75
C ARG A 106 -6.39 6.42 5.72
N PHE A 107 -5.62 5.37 5.95
CA PHE A 107 -5.66 4.20 5.08
C PHE A 107 -7.04 3.54 5.13
N ALA A 108 -7.57 3.18 3.96
CA ALA A 108 -8.69 2.27 3.91
C ALA A 108 -8.22 0.88 4.38
N PRO A 109 -9.06 0.11 5.09
CA PRO A 109 -8.74 -1.27 5.42
C PRO A 109 -8.34 -2.06 4.17
N TRP A 110 -7.33 -2.91 4.28
CA TRP A 110 -6.88 -3.79 3.18
C TRP A 110 -6.27 -3.08 1.97
N SER A 111 -5.85 -1.81 2.12
CA SER A 111 -5.17 -1.09 1.03
C SER A 111 -3.89 -1.81 0.60
N GLY A 112 -3.63 -1.88 -0.70
CA GLY A 112 -2.39 -2.36 -1.28
C GLY A 112 -1.42 -1.20 -1.52
N VAL A 113 -0.19 -1.35 -1.02
CA VAL A 113 0.84 -0.33 -1.13
C VAL A 113 2.17 -0.89 -1.58
N SER A 114 2.99 -0.06 -2.22
CA SER A 114 4.40 -0.35 -2.49
C SER A 114 5.26 0.31 -1.43
N ILE A 115 6.24 -0.43 -0.89
CA ILE A 115 7.26 0.14 0.00
C ILE A 115 8.47 0.47 -0.85
N ARG A 116 8.67 1.75 -1.11
CA ARG A 116 9.84 2.25 -1.86
C ARG A 116 11.10 2.29 -1.02
N TYR A 117 10.98 2.65 0.25
CA TYR A 117 12.12 2.80 1.15
C TYR A 117 11.72 2.60 2.61
N VAL A 118 12.54 1.89 3.36
CA VAL A 118 12.40 1.76 4.82
C VAL A 118 13.75 1.97 5.49
N LYS A 119 13.77 2.73 6.59
CA LYS A 119 14.93 2.90 7.46
C LYS A 119 14.59 2.40 8.86
N PHE A 120 15.43 1.53 9.40
CA PHE A 120 15.39 1.08 10.80
C PHE A 120 16.47 1.81 11.61
N GLU A 121 16.24 2.01 12.91
CA GLU A 121 17.23 2.51 13.88
C GLU A 121 17.96 1.38 14.60
#